data_AF-A0A5E4NJ56-F1
#
_entry.id   AF-A0A5E4NJ56-F1
#
_cell.length_a   1.000
_cell.length_b   1.000
_cell.length_c   1.000
_cell.angle_alpha   90.00
_cell.angle_beta   90.00
_cell.angle_gamma   90.00
#
_symmetry.space_group_name_H-M   'P 1'
#
loop_
_entity.id
_entity.type
_entity.pdbx_description
1 polymer ?
#
loop_
_entity_poly.entity_id
_entity_poly.type
_entity_poly.pdbx_seq_one_letter_code
_entity_poly.pdbx_strand_id
1 'polypeptide(L)'
;MESTQILLNKCQVILVKQSWPVIVAKNGCFWTTFYINLFDKSPSYQLHFDRFAHVPLETLRSNVHFLAHSTRTGHVFAAAIGLLESPKELHEILKVLGKKHRHINLSAEHFEVVKDLLVKMIDDRLNDDEPDKNITMAAWRLCVTEVIGVIKDFAIEMSYCDSQLYAKMLDPFKDYKYFNFISSIVKNGITSSTYTKITELIIHYVKSELQLLHYNIISTKCNATMGHVIKALLQDYSTIEEFSKCSSNICMKSSK
;
A
#
# COMPACT_ATOMS: atom_id res chain seq x y z
N MET A 1 9.02 8.79 -6.85
CA MET A 1 8.52 9.07 -5.49
C MET A 1 9.42 8.32 -4.54
N GLU A 2 10.22 9.04 -3.75
CA GLU A 2 10.99 8.42 -2.67
C GLU A 2 10.01 7.82 -1.67
N SER A 3 10.16 6.51 -1.43
CA SER A 3 9.34 5.79 -0.48
C SER A 3 9.62 6.32 0.92
N THR A 4 8.54 6.61 1.67
CA THR A 4 8.53 7.20 3.01
C THR A 4 9.53 6.49 3.93
N GLN A 5 10.61 7.19 4.29
CA GLN A 5 11.56 6.74 5.29
C GLN A 5 10.84 6.70 6.66
N ILE A 6 11.12 5.71 7.51
CA ILE A 6 10.51 5.63 8.83
C ILE A 6 10.96 6.83 9.67
N LEU A 7 10.00 7.64 10.11
CA LEU A 7 10.25 8.91 10.80
C LEU A 7 10.08 8.76 12.32
N LEU A 8 11.03 8.08 12.98
CA LEU A 8 11.14 8.14 14.44
C LEU A 8 12.33 9.03 14.83
N ASN A 9 12.13 9.88 15.84
CA ASN A 9 13.23 10.62 16.45
C ASN A 9 14.04 9.74 17.41
N LYS A 10 15.24 10.19 17.80
CA LYS A 10 16.15 9.42 18.67
C LYS A 10 15.52 9.00 20.00
N CYS A 11 14.75 9.88 20.65
CA CYS A 11 14.08 9.57 21.90
C CYS A 11 13.01 8.48 21.73
N GLN A 12 12.22 8.56 20.67
CA GLN A 12 11.21 7.54 20.35
C GLN A 12 11.84 6.17 20.08
N VAL A 13 12.96 6.14 19.34
CA VAL A 13 13.72 4.91 19.10
C VAL A 13 14.21 4.29 20.41
N ILE A 14 14.75 5.11 21.32
CA ILE A 14 15.21 4.65 22.64
C ILE A 14 14.06 4.04 23.45
N LEU A 15 12.92 4.74 23.54
CA LEU A 15 11.74 4.27 24.27
C LEU A 15 11.25 2.91 23.74
N VAL A 16 11.16 2.76 22.42
CA VAL A 16 10.74 1.50 21.79
C VAL A 16 11.74 0.38 22.08
N LYS A 17 13.04 0.62 21.88
CA LYS A 17 14.09 -0.39 22.09
C LYS A 17 14.19 -0.82 23.55
N GLN A 18 14.04 0.09 24.50
CA GLN A 18 14.14 -0.19 25.94
C GLN A 18 12.91 -0.92 26.49
N SER A 19 11.71 -0.55 26.03
CA SER A 19 10.47 -1.17 26.49
C SER A 19 10.17 -2.52 25.83
N TRP A 20 10.69 -2.78 24.62
CA TRP A 20 10.41 -4.03 23.89
C TRP A 20 10.72 -5.31 24.68
N PRO A 21 11.90 -5.49 25.31
CA PRO A 21 12.19 -6.68 26.10
C PRO A 21 11.19 -6.91 27.24
N VAL A 22 10.73 -5.84 27.89
CA VAL A 22 9.74 -5.89 28.98
C VAL A 22 8.39 -6.36 28.43
N ILE A 23 7.94 -5.80 27.31
CA ILE A 23 6.67 -6.14 26.66
C ILE A 23 6.63 -7.63 26.25
N VAL A 24 7.70 -8.14 25.62
CA VAL A 24 7.70 -9.53 25.14
C VAL A 24 7.87 -10.55 26.26
N ALA A 25 8.58 -10.20 27.33
CA ALA A 25 8.80 -11.08 28.47
C ALA A 25 7.52 -11.21 29.32
N LYS A 26 6.73 -10.14 29.47
CA LYS A 26 5.51 -10.13 30.28
C LYS A 26 4.53 -11.19 29.79
N ASN A 27 4.15 -12.13 30.66
CA ASN A 27 3.24 -13.25 30.40
C ASN A 27 3.67 -14.21 29.28
N GLY A 28 4.92 -14.12 28.79
CA GLY A 28 5.45 -14.95 27.71
C GLY A 28 4.65 -14.90 26.40
N CYS A 29 5.13 -15.65 25.41
CA CYS A 29 4.33 -16.09 24.25
C CYS A 29 3.62 -14.98 23.42
N PHE A 30 4.13 -13.75 23.41
CA PHE A 30 3.52 -12.56 22.77
C PHE A 30 2.89 -12.87 21.40
N TRP A 31 3.67 -13.46 20.49
CA TRP A 31 3.24 -13.69 19.11
C TRP A 31 2.16 -14.76 18.95
N THR A 32 2.21 -15.83 19.75
CA THR A 32 1.12 -16.81 19.73
C THR A 32 -0.17 -16.21 20.25
N THR A 33 -0.10 -15.38 21.30
CA THR A 33 -1.28 -14.67 21.83
C THR A 33 -1.79 -13.63 20.82
N PHE A 34 -0.90 -12.96 20.10
CA PHE A 34 -1.29 -12.05 19.02
C PHE A 34 -2.13 -12.75 17.96
N TYR A 35 -1.66 -13.87 17.41
CA TYR A 35 -2.43 -14.57 16.38
C TYR A 35 -3.71 -15.20 16.92
N ILE A 36 -3.72 -15.72 18.16
CA ILE A 36 -4.96 -16.21 18.78
C ILE A 36 -5.98 -15.09 18.87
N ASN A 37 -5.59 -13.91 19.36
CA ASN A 37 -6.49 -12.76 19.46
C ASN A 37 -6.96 -12.27 18.08
N LEU A 38 -6.08 -12.35 17.06
CA LEU A 38 -6.41 -11.98 15.69
C LEU A 38 -7.46 -12.92 15.10
N PHE A 39 -7.30 -14.23 15.28
CA PHE A 39 -8.22 -15.23 14.75
C PHE A 39 -9.53 -15.31 15.53
N ASP A 40 -9.50 -15.05 16.84
CA ASP A 40 -10.71 -14.92 17.65
C ASP A 40 -11.55 -13.72 17.21
N LYS A 41 -10.91 -12.55 17.02
CA LYS A 41 -11.57 -11.33 16.55
C LYS A 41 -12.02 -11.42 15.09
N SER A 42 -11.25 -12.10 14.25
CA SER A 42 -11.48 -12.17 12.80
C SER A 42 -11.05 -13.54 12.25
N PRO A 43 -11.92 -14.57 12.36
CA PRO A 43 -11.58 -15.95 11.98
C PRO A 43 -11.12 -16.12 10.54
N SER A 44 -11.59 -15.25 9.62
CA SER A 44 -11.17 -15.26 8.22
C SER A 44 -9.65 -15.10 8.03
N TYR A 45 -8.95 -14.46 8.97
CA TYR A 45 -7.50 -14.29 8.88
C TYR A 45 -6.75 -15.62 8.95
N GLN A 46 -7.28 -16.59 9.71
CA GLN A 46 -6.65 -17.89 9.84
C GLN A 46 -6.60 -18.63 8.50
N LEU A 47 -7.58 -18.37 7.62
CA LEU A 47 -7.70 -19.02 6.31
C LEU A 47 -6.53 -18.69 5.37
N HIS A 48 -5.78 -17.62 5.62
CA HIS A 48 -4.59 -17.28 4.84
C HIS A 48 -3.36 -18.13 5.18
N PHE A 49 -3.48 -19.07 6.12
CA PHE A 49 -2.39 -19.92 6.59
C PHE A 49 -2.68 -21.39 6.34
N ASP A 50 -2.50 -21.85 5.10
CA ASP A 50 -2.86 -23.19 4.61
C ASP A 50 -2.58 -24.35 5.59
N ARG A 51 -1.42 -24.33 6.27
CA ARG A 51 -0.98 -25.39 7.19
C ARG A 51 -1.72 -25.46 8.51
N PHE A 52 -2.52 -24.46 8.84
CA PHE A 52 -3.36 -24.43 10.03
C PHE A 52 -4.68 -23.67 9.81
N ALA A 53 -5.10 -23.48 8.57
CA ALA A 53 -6.29 -22.70 8.19
C ALA A 53 -7.59 -23.20 8.87
N HIS A 54 -7.71 -24.50 9.08
CA HIS A 54 -8.89 -25.16 9.64
C HIS A 54 -8.63 -25.83 10.99
N VAL A 55 -7.52 -25.50 11.65
CA VAL A 55 -7.22 -26.02 12.99
C VAL A 55 -8.06 -25.25 14.01
N PRO A 56 -8.84 -25.92 14.89
CA PRO A 56 -9.63 -25.23 15.91
C PRO A 56 -8.76 -24.35 16.82
N LEU A 57 -9.24 -23.14 17.15
CA LEU A 57 -8.50 -22.12 17.91
C LEU A 57 -7.93 -22.67 19.23
N GLU A 58 -8.71 -23.49 19.93
CA GLU A 58 -8.37 -24.15 21.20
C GLU A 58 -7.18 -25.13 21.09
N THR A 59 -6.97 -25.72 19.91
CA THR A 59 -5.86 -26.64 19.63
C THR A 59 -4.70 -25.97 18.90
N LEU A 60 -4.84 -24.70 18.52
CA LEU A 60 -3.88 -24.03 17.65
C LEU A 60 -2.50 -23.90 18.32
N ARG A 61 -2.46 -23.72 19.65
CA ARG A 61 -1.22 -23.60 20.42
C ARG A 61 -0.38 -24.88 20.45
N SER A 62 -0.94 -26.04 20.12
CA SER A 62 -0.17 -27.29 19.97
C SER A 62 0.22 -27.59 18.52
N ASN A 63 -0.22 -26.78 17.55
CA ASN A 63 0.12 -26.96 16.14
C ASN A 63 1.55 -26.45 15.85
N VAL A 64 2.41 -27.34 15.33
CA VAL A 64 3.82 -27.03 15.07
C VAL A 64 4.02 -25.93 14.01
N HIS A 65 3.13 -25.83 13.03
CA HIS A 65 3.22 -24.83 11.96
C HIS A 65 2.79 -23.44 12.46
N PHE A 66 1.77 -23.39 13.31
CA PHE A 66 1.36 -22.17 14.00
C PHE A 66 2.48 -21.63 14.91
N LEU A 67 3.09 -22.50 15.72
CA LEU A 67 4.22 -22.13 16.58
C LEU A 67 5.40 -21.63 15.75
N ALA A 68 5.78 -22.35 14.69
CA ALA A 68 6.86 -21.95 13.81
C ALA A 68 6.60 -20.59 13.13
N HIS A 69 5.36 -20.32 12.71
CA HIS A 69 4.99 -19.02 12.15
C HIS A 69 5.09 -17.91 13.19
N SER A 70 4.51 -18.11 14.38
CA SER A 70 4.56 -17.16 15.50
C SER A 70 6.00 -16.80 15.90
N THR A 71 6.89 -17.80 16.00
CA THR A 71 8.31 -17.58 16.28
C THR A 71 8.99 -16.77 15.19
N ARG A 72 8.72 -17.07 13.92
CA ARG A 72 9.30 -16.34 12.78
C ARG A 72 8.87 -14.88 12.79
N THR A 73 7.59 -14.59 13.04
CA THR A 73 7.08 -13.22 13.19
C THR A 73 7.84 -12.49 14.29
N GLY A 74 8.07 -13.17 15.43
CA GLY A 74 8.85 -12.58 16.51
C GLY A 74 10.30 -12.26 16.16
N HIS A 75 10.99 -13.14 15.43
CA HIS A 75 12.35 -12.84 14.96
C HIS A 75 12.39 -11.67 13.99
N VAL A 76 11.41 -11.58 13.07
CA VAL A 76 11.34 -10.47 12.10
C VAL A 76 11.08 -9.15 12.81
N PHE A 77 10.17 -9.11 13.79
CA PHE A 77 9.92 -7.90 14.58
C PHE A 77 11.11 -7.52 15.46
N ALA A 78 11.78 -8.48 16.10
CA ALA A 78 12.99 -8.22 16.88
C ALA A 78 14.11 -7.63 16.01
N ALA A 79 14.30 -8.16 14.79
CA ALA A 79 15.24 -7.61 13.82
C ALA A 79 14.85 -6.19 13.38
N ALA A 80 13.57 -5.95 13.11
CA ALA A 80 13.06 -4.62 12.74
C ALA A 80 13.33 -3.59 13.85
N ILE A 81 13.10 -3.94 15.11
CA ILE A 81 13.39 -3.08 16.27
C ILE A 81 14.89 -2.82 16.40
N GLY A 82 15.73 -3.84 16.15
CA GLY A 82 17.19 -3.70 16.12
C GLY A 82 17.67 -2.68 15.09
N LEU A 83 16.96 -2.55 13.96
CA LEU A 83 17.29 -1.67 12.84
C LEU A 83 16.64 -0.28 12.90
N LEU A 84 15.95 0.08 13.99
CA LEU A 84 15.31 1.41 14.12
C LEU A 84 16.30 2.58 14.02
N GLU A 85 17.58 2.36 14.33
CA GLU A 85 18.66 3.36 14.18
C GLU A 85 19.25 3.40 12.76
N SER A 86 18.86 2.46 11.91
CA SER A 86 19.28 2.32 10.51
C SER A 86 18.06 2.37 9.56
N PRO A 87 17.39 3.54 9.41
CA PRO A 87 16.09 3.60 8.72
C PRO A 87 16.11 3.10 7.27
N LYS A 88 17.25 3.22 6.57
CA LYS A 88 17.41 2.72 5.20
C LYS A 88 17.41 1.19 5.14
N GLU A 89 18.16 0.55 6.04
CA GLU A 89 18.21 -0.92 6.12
C GLU A 89 16.86 -1.48 6.59
N LEU A 90 16.25 -0.83 7.58
CA LEU A 90 14.91 -1.16 8.04
C LEU A 90 13.90 -1.09 6.89
N HIS A 91 13.93 -0.01 6.11
CA HIS A 91 13.03 0.16 4.97
C HIS A 91 13.16 -0.99 3.95
N GLU A 92 14.39 -1.38 3.57
CA GLU A 92 14.59 -2.45 2.59
C GLU A 92 14.11 -3.82 3.11
N ILE A 93 14.28 -4.14 4.40
CA ILE A 93 13.75 -5.40 4.94
C ILE A 93 12.22 -5.42 4.98
N LEU A 94 11.58 -4.29 5.30
CA LEU A 94 10.12 -4.18 5.38
C LEU A 94 9.49 -4.23 3.99
N LYS A 95 10.15 -3.64 2.98
CA LYS A 95 9.78 -3.74 1.58
C LYS A 95 9.80 -5.19 1.09
N VAL A 96 10.86 -5.94 1.40
CA VAL A 96 10.93 -7.38 1.07
C VAL A 96 9.79 -8.15 1.77
N LEU A 97 9.48 -7.80 3.02
CA LEU A 97 8.38 -8.40 3.76
C LEU A 97 7.00 -8.08 3.16
N GLY A 98 6.74 -6.82 2.78
CA GLY A 98 5.51 -6.41 2.11
C GLY A 98 5.33 -7.14 0.78
N LYS A 99 6.39 -7.23 -0.03
CA LYS A 99 6.36 -8.01 -1.29
C LYS A 99 6.00 -9.48 -1.07
N LYS A 100 6.46 -10.09 0.03
CA LYS A 100 6.08 -11.47 0.38
C LYS A 100 4.59 -11.60 0.69
N HIS A 101 3.89 -10.56 1.11
CA HIS A 101 2.46 -10.62 1.41
C HIS A 101 1.56 -10.36 0.18
N ARG A 102 2.11 -9.96 -0.97
CA ARG A 102 1.32 -9.66 -2.19
C ARG A 102 0.43 -10.80 -2.65
N HIS A 103 0.93 -12.04 -2.58
CA HIS A 103 0.18 -13.23 -3.05
C HIS A 103 -1.03 -13.59 -2.17
N ILE A 104 -1.15 -12.98 -0.98
CA ILE A 104 -2.19 -13.28 0.00
C ILE A 104 -3.45 -12.40 -0.23
N ASN A 105 -3.41 -11.47 -1.21
CA ASN A 105 -4.52 -10.58 -1.59
C ASN A 105 -5.15 -9.82 -0.40
N LEU A 106 -4.30 -9.33 0.50
CA LEU A 106 -4.73 -8.56 1.67
C LEU A 106 -5.20 -7.16 1.25
N SER A 107 -6.30 -6.68 1.86
CA SER A 107 -6.76 -5.30 1.70
C SER A 107 -6.11 -4.35 2.72
N ALA A 108 -6.25 -3.04 2.53
CA ALA A 108 -5.73 -2.05 3.47
C ALA A 108 -6.33 -2.22 4.88
N GLU A 109 -7.63 -2.53 4.94
CA GLU A 109 -8.33 -2.84 6.19
C GLU A 109 -7.68 -3.99 6.95
N HIS A 110 -7.14 -5.00 6.25
CA HIS A 110 -6.49 -6.11 6.92
C HIS A 110 -5.31 -5.66 7.78
N PHE A 111 -4.53 -4.71 7.27
CA PHE A 111 -3.38 -4.14 7.96
C PHE A 111 -3.78 -3.21 9.10
N GLU A 112 -4.88 -2.47 8.96
CA GLU A 112 -5.39 -1.61 10.05
C GLU A 112 -5.81 -2.44 11.27
N VAL A 113 -6.49 -3.57 11.08
CA VAL A 113 -6.84 -4.50 12.18
C VAL A 113 -5.58 -5.05 12.87
N VAL A 114 -4.56 -5.43 12.09
CA VAL A 114 -3.28 -5.91 12.63
C VAL A 114 -2.57 -4.81 13.43
N LYS A 115 -2.52 -3.59 12.90
CA LYS A 115 -1.95 -2.40 13.56
C LYS A 115 -2.64 -2.14 14.89
N ASP A 116 -3.98 -2.08 14.89
CA ASP A 116 -4.76 -1.77 16.09
C ASP A 116 -4.61 -2.86 17.15
N LEU A 117 -4.58 -4.13 16.75
CA LEU A 117 -4.36 -5.24 17.68
C LEU A 117 -2.96 -5.21 18.30
N LEU A 118 -1.92 -4.93 17.50
CA LEU A 118 -0.55 -4.79 18.01
C LEU A 118 -0.44 -3.62 19.00
N VAL A 119 -0.99 -2.46 18.66
CA VAL A 119 -1.02 -1.28 19.53
C VAL A 119 -1.73 -1.60 20.84
N LYS A 120 -2.90 -2.24 20.78
CA LYS A 120 -3.63 -2.66 21.99
C LYS A 120 -2.81 -3.62 22.86
N MET A 121 -2.22 -4.65 22.25
CA MET A 121 -1.44 -5.64 23.00
C MET A 121 -0.17 -5.07 23.63
N ILE A 122 0.43 -4.05 23.02
CA ILE A 122 1.55 -3.31 23.62
C ILE A 122 1.07 -2.52 24.82
N ASP A 123 -0.03 -1.77 24.68
CA ASP A 123 -0.62 -0.97 25.77
C ASP A 123 -0.98 -1.82 26.99
N ASP A 124 -1.65 -2.96 26.76
CA ASP A 124 -2.04 -3.93 27.81
C ASP A 124 -0.81 -4.53 28.55
N ARG A 125 0.38 -4.46 27.95
CA ARG A 125 1.62 -5.03 28.50
C ARG A 125 2.57 -4.00 29.08
N LEU A 126 2.41 -2.71 28.77
CA LEU A 126 3.07 -1.66 29.52
C LEU A 126 2.55 -1.64 30.97
N ASN A 127 3.35 -1.12 31.90
CA ASN A 127 2.93 -1.01 33.30
C ASN A 127 2.20 0.31 33.51
N ASP A 128 1.01 0.25 34.13
CA ASP A 128 0.18 1.44 34.37
C ASP A 128 0.86 2.46 35.30
N ASP A 129 1.73 1.98 36.19
CA ASP A 129 2.46 2.80 37.16
C ASP A 129 3.73 3.44 36.58
N GLU A 130 4.06 3.19 35.31
CA GLU A 130 5.26 3.75 34.69
C GLU A 130 5.03 5.22 34.32
N PRO A 131 5.82 6.17 34.87
CA PRO A 131 5.58 7.61 34.70
C PRO A 131 5.60 8.04 33.23
N ASP A 132 6.33 7.31 32.40
CA ASP A 132 6.48 7.57 30.98
C ASP A 132 5.60 6.67 30.10
N LYS A 133 4.60 5.96 30.66
CA LYS A 133 3.72 5.04 29.89
C LYS A 133 3.12 5.74 28.67
N ASN A 134 2.54 6.91 28.85
CA ASN A 134 1.86 7.64 27.76
C ASN A 134 2.82 8.04 26.64
N ILE A 135 4.04 8.46 27.00
CA ILE A 135 5.08 8.88 26.05
C ILE A 135 5.63 7.65 25.31
N THR A 136 5.90 6.58 26.05
CA THR A 136 6.32 5.27 25.50
C THR A 136 5.27 4.72 24.55
N MET A 137 3.99 4.79 24.92
CA MET A 137 2.89 4.33 24.09
C MET A 137 2.73 5.19 22.83
N ALA A 138 2.94 6.50 22.91
CA ALA A 138 2.95 7.37 21.73
C ALA A 138 4.08 7.01 20.76
N ALA A 139 5.28 6.70 21.28
CA ALA A 139 6.40 6.22 20.47
C ALA A 139 6.07 4.87 19.78
N TRP A 140 5.43 3.95 20.50
CA TRP A 140 4.97 2.68 19.92
C TRP A 140 3.89 2.85 18.85
N ARG A 141 2.91 3.73 19.05
CA ARG A 141 1.86 4.01 18.05
C ARG A 141 2.48 4.49 16.74
N LEU A 142 3.44 5.42 16.82
CA LEU A 142 4.17 5.89 15.65
C LEU A 142 4.98 4.75 15.02
N CYS A 143 5.77 4.02 15.82
CA CYS A 143 6.57 2.89 15.35
C CYS A 143 5.75 1.85 14.59
N VAL A 144 4.64 1.40 15.17
CA VAL A 144 3.78 0.39 14.56
C VAL A 144 3.11 0.94 13.30
N THR A 145 2.66 2.21 13.32
CA THR A 145 2.06 2.87 12.15
C THR A 145 3.04 2.93 10.98
N GLU A 146 4.28 3.36 11.23
CA GLU A 146 5.31 3.47 10.20
C GLU A 146 5.70 2.10 9.64
N VAL A 147 5.95 1.12 10.52
CA VAL A 147 6.37 -0.23 10.12
C VAL A 147 5.27 -0.94 9.32
N ILE A 148 4.02 -0.91 9.82
CA ILE A 148 2.88 -1.52 9.13
C ILE A 148 2.56 -0.76 7.85
N GLY A 149 2.71 0.57 7.84
CA GLY A 149 2.54 1.41 6.65
C GLY A 149 3.44 0.97 5.50
N VAL A 150 4.75 0.83 5.74
CA VAL A 150 5.69 0.37 4.71
C VAL A 150 5.33 -1.04 4.21
N ILE A 151 5.00 -1.97 5.11
CA ILE A 151 4.62 -3.34 4.70
C ILE A 151 3.33 -3.30 3.85
N LYS A 152 2.33 -2.53 4.28
CA LYS A 152 1.05 -2.34 3.60
C LYS A 152 1.26 -1.79 2.20
N ASP A 153 2.07 -0.74 2.08
CA ASP A 153 2.38 -0.11 0.80
C ASP A 153 2.95 -1.14 -0.16
N PHE A 154 3.98 -1.90 0.23
CA PHE A 154 4.57 -2.90 -0.67
C PHE A 154 3.74 -4.18 -0.84
N ALA A 155 2.81 -4.48 0.07
CA ALA A 155 1.91 -5.63 -0.03
C ALA A 155 0.70 -5.38 -0.95
N ILE A 156 0.20 -4.13 -0.96
CA ILE A 156 -0.97 -3.72 -1.74
C ILE A 156 -0.57 -2.98 -3.02
N GLU A 157 0.67 -2.48 -3.12
CA GLU A 157 1.23 -1.91 -4.34
C GLU A 157 1.14 -2.95 -5.46
N MET A 158 0.07 -2.80 -6.24
CA MET A 158 -0.01 -3.30 -7.60
C MET A 158 0.95 -2.43 -8.39
N SER A 159 2.20 -2.88 -8.56
CA SER A 159 2.94 -2.37 -9.68
C SER A 159 2.11 -2.75 -10.92
N TYR A 160 1.87 -1.77 -11.79
CA TYR A 160 1.17 -1.97 -13.07
C TYR A 160 1.72 -3.17 -13.86
N CYS A 161 3.01 -3.50 -13.64
CA CYS A 161 3.71 -4.61 -14.28
C CYS A 161 3.48 -5.98 -13.61
N ASP A 162 2.96 -6.03 -12.37
CA ASP A 162 2.84 -7.28 -11.59
C ASP A 162 1.40 -7.82 -11.48
N SER A 163 0.37 -7.01 -11.76
CA SER A 163 -1.03 -7.43 -11.60
C SER A 163 -1.63 -7.95 -12.90
N GLN A 164 -1.73 -9.28 -13.05
CA GLN A 164 -2.45 -9.91 -14.16
C GLN A 164 -3.94 -9.52 -14.19
N LEU A 165 -4.54 -9.24 -13.03
CA LEU A 165 -5.93 -8.79 -12.90
C LEU A 165 -6.13 -7.37 -13.44
N TYR A 166 -5.24 -6.45 -13.07
CA TYR A 166 -5.29 -5.07 -13.56
C TYR A 166 -4.95 -5.00 -15.06
N ALA A 167 -3.96 -5.77 -15.51
CA ALA A 167 -3.67 -5.94 -16.93
C ALA A 167 -4.90 -6.46 -17.71
N LYS A 168 -5.58 -7.50 -17.21
CA LYS A 168 -6.81 -8.03 -17.82
C LYS A 168 -7.98 -7.03 -17.80
N MET A 169 -8.10 -6.19 -16.78
CA MET A 169 -9.10 -5.11 -16.76
C MET A 169 -8.78 -4.00 -17.77
N LEU A 170 -7.50 -3.75 -18.04
CA LEU A 170 -7.07 -2.73 -19.01
C LEU A 170 -6.94 -3.27 -20.44
N ASP A 171 -6.86 -4.59 -20.63
CA ASP A 171 -6.78 -5.25 -21.93
C ASP A 171 -7.92 -4.89 -22.90
N PRO A 172 -9.18 -4.73 -22.47
CA PRO A 172 -10.27 -4.21 -23.31
C PRO A 172 -10.04 -2.78 -23.83
N PHE A 173 -9.15 -2.01 -23.19
CA PHE A 173 -8.83 -0.63 -23.54
C PHE A 173 -7.54 -0.51 -24.38
N LYS A 174 -6.99 -1.64 -24.85
CA LYS A 174 -5.80 -1.68 -25.73
C LYS A 174 -5.95 -0.91 -27.05
N ASP A 175 -7.17 -0.61 -27.47
CA ASP A 175 -7.41 0.17 -28.69
C ASP A 175 -7.39 1.69 -28.44
N TYR A 176 -7.37 2.13 -27.17
CA TYR A 176 -7.29 3.54 -26.83
C TYR A 176 -5.84 4.06 -26.83
N LYS A 177 -5.56 5.03 -27.70
CA LYS A 177 -4.23 5.64 -27.85
C LYS A 177 -3.69 6.23 -26.55
N TYR A 178 -4.56 6.84 -25.74
CA TYR A 178 -4.18 7.40 -24.44
C TYR A 178 -3.73 6.30 -23.45
N PHE A 179 -4.52 5.23 -23.30
CA PHE A 179 -4.16 4.12 -22.41
C PHE A 179 -2.88 3.40 -22.87
N ASN A 180 -2.68 3.21 -24.17
CA ASN A 180 -1.44 2.67 -24.72
C ASN A 180 -0.22 3.55 -24.42
N PHE A 181 -0.41 4.87 -24.46
CA PHE A 181 0.64 5.81 -24.11
C PHE A 181 0.99 5.74 -22.60
N ILE A 182 -0.01 5.74 -21.72
CA ILE A 182 0.19 5.54 -20.29
C ILE A 182 0.88 4.18 -20.03
N SER A 183 0.41 3.10 -20.66
CA SER A 183 1.04 1.77 -20.60
C SER A 183 2.51 1.82 -21.00
N SER A 184 2.85 2.54 -22.08
CA SER A 184 4.21 2.68 -22.56
C SER A 184 5.10 3.45 -21.58
N ILE A 185 4.60 4.50 -20.93
CA ILE A 185 5.37 5.23 -19.89
C ILE A 185 5.63 4.32 -18.70
N VAL A 186 4.60 3.59 -18.25
CA VAL A 186 4.73 2.77 -17.05
C VAL A 186 5.66 1.58 -17.29
N LYS A 187 5.63 0.97 -18.49
CA LYS A 187 6.53 -0.14 -18.85
C LYS A 187 7.97 0.29 -19.11
N ASN A 188 8.16 1.40 -19.84
CA ASN A 188 9.46 1.75 -20.42
C ASN A 188 10.07 3.01 -19.80
N GLY A 189 9.40 3.65 -18.84
CA GLY A 189 9.77 4.96 -18.32
C GLY A 189 9.53 6.11 -19.31
N ILE A 190 10.00 7.30 -18.94
CA ILE A 190 9.97 8.48 -19.81
C ILE A 190 11.20 8.42 -20.72
N THR A 191 10.97 8.48 -22.03
CA THR A 191 12.01 8.50 -23.06
C THR A 191 11.85 9.74 -23.95
N SER A 192 12.81 10.02 -24.83
CA SER A 192 12.63 11.07 -25.85
C SER A 192 11.37 10.87 -26.70
N SER A 193 11.02 9.62 -27.01
CA SER A 193 9.79 9.26 -27.74
C SER A 193 8.50 9.58 -26.99
N THR A 194 8.56 9.69 -25.66
CA THR A 194 7.40 10.05 -24.82
C THR A 194 6.92 11.46 -25.15
N TYR A 195 7.83 12.42 -25.35
CA TYR A 195 7.48 13.80 -25.66
C TYR A 195 6.80 13.92 -27.03
N THR A 196 7.29 13.21 -28.05
CA THR A 196 6.65 13.15 -29.38
C THR A 196 5.23 12.57 -29.30
N LYS A 197 5.06 11.46 -28.57
CA LYS A 197 3.75 10.82 -28.38
C LYS A 197 2.77 11.70 -27.60
N ILE A 198 3.23 12.48 -26.63
CA ILE A 198 2.39 13.48 -25.93
C ILE A 198 1.87 14.51 -26.91
N THR A 199 2.75 15.07 -27.75
CA THR A 199 2.36 16.07 -28.75
C THR A 199 1.34 15.52 -29.74
N GLU A 200 1.55 14.29 -30.24
CA GLU A 200 0.58 13.62 -31.12
C GLU A 200 -0.78 13.40 -30.45
N LEU A 201 -0.81 12.99 -29.19
CA LEU A 201 -2.05 12.83 -28.43
C LEU A 201 -2.76 14.16 -28.21
N ILE A 202 -2.04 15.20 -27.82
CA ILE A 202 -2.63 16.53 -27.60
C ILE A 202 -3.23 17.04 -28.91
N ILE A 203 -2.52 16.93 -30.03
CA ILE A 203 -3.02 17.36 -31.35
C ILE A 203 -4.25 16.51 -31.77
N HIS A 204 -4.25 15.22 -31.46
CA HIS A 204 -5.35 14.33 -31.83
C HIS A 204 -6.65 14.63 -31.06
N TYR A 205 -6.55 14.90 -29.75
CA TYR A 205 -7.71 15.04 -28.87
C TYR A 205 -8.11 16.50 -28.63
N VAL A 206 -7.16 17.44 -28.66
CA VAL A 206 -7.45 18.87 -28.53
C VAL A 206 -7.60 19.46 -29.93
N LYS A 207 -8.76 20.03 -30.23
CA LYS A 207 -9.01 20.75 -31.49
C LYS A 207 -7.95 21.83 -31.69
N SER A 208 -6.95 21.54 -32.53
CA SER A 208 -5.86 22.45 -32.85
C SER A 208 -6.18 23.22 -34.12
N GLU A 209 -5.89 24.52 -34.09
CA GLU A 209 -5.89 25.35 -35.29
C GLU A 209 -4.52 25.26 -35.97
N LEU A 210 -4.52 24.94 -37.26
CA LEU A 210 -3.32 24.95 -38.09
C LEU A 210 -3.08 26.37 -38.59
N GLN A 211 -1.93 26.92 -38.25
CA GLN A 211 -1.48 28.22 -38.73
C GLN A 211 -0.27 28.02 -39.61
N LEU A 212 -0.38 28.37 -40.89
CA LEU A 212 0.75 28.38 -41.81
C LEU A 212 1.66 29.56 -41.46
N LEU A 213 2.93 29.29 -41.21
CA LEU A 213 3.98 30.29 -41.04
C LEU A 213 4.76 30.46 -42.35
N HIS A 214 5.67 31.43 -42.37
CA HIS A 214 6.62 31.59 -43.49
C HIS A 214 7.50 30.33 -43.63
N TYR A 215 7.93 30.06 -44.87
CA TYR A 215 8.81 28.95 -45.25
C TYR A 215 8.20 27.54 -45.06
N ASN A 216 6.91 27.36 -45.37
CA ASN A 216 6.21 26.06 -45.30
C ASN A 216 6.20 25.40 -43.91
N ILE A 217 6.41 26.17 -42.85
CA ILE A 217 6.31 25.68 -41.47
C ILE A 217 4.84 25.74 -41.05
N ILE A 218 4.31 24.63 -40.54
CA ILE A 218 2.96 24.55 -39.99
C ILE A 218 3.05 24.62 -38.48
N SER A 219 2.45 25.64 -37.87
CA SER A 219 2.32 25.78 -36.43
C SER A 219 0.93 25.30 -36.00
N THR A 220 0.87 24.41 -35.01
CA THR A 220 -0.39 23.99 -34.38
C THR A 220 -0.62 24.82 -33.12
N LYS A 221 -1.66 25.65 -33.12
CA LYS A 221 -2.11 26.37 -31.93
C LYS A 221 -3.24 25.61 -31.27
N CYS A 222 -3.08 25.23 -30.01
CA CYS A 222 -4.13 24.57 -29.24
C CYS A 222 -4.15 25.06 -27.79
N ASN A 223 -5.33 25.02 -27.16
CA ASN A 223 -5.44 25.27 -25.71
C ASN A 223 -5.01 24.00 -24.98
N ALA A 224 -3.70 23.89 -24.72
CA ALA A 224 -3.09 22.75 -24.05
C ALA A 224 -3.01 22.92 -22.52
N THR A 225 -3.91 23.71 -21.91
CA THR A 225 -3.98 23.72 -20.43
C THR A 225 -4.30 22.32 -19.93
N MET A 226 -3.64 21.87 -18.86
CA MET A 226 -3.78 20.51 -18.35
C MET A 226 -5.25 20.12 -18.13
N GLY A 227 -6.07 21.05 -17.62
CA GLY A 227 -7.51 20.84 -17.46
C GLY A 227 -8.26 20.59 -18.78
N HIS A 228 -7.96 21.34 -19.84
CA HIS A 228 -8.56 21.11 -21.17
C HIS A 228 -8.10 19.79 -21.78
N VAL A 229 -6.81 19.47 -21.66
CA VAL A 229 -6.22 18.22 -22.17
C VAL A 229 -6.88 17.02 -21.49
N ILE A 230 -6.98 17.02 -20.16
CA ILE A 230 -7.64 15.96 -19.40
C ILE A 230 -9.11 15.83 -19.80
N LYS A 231 -9.83 16.95 -19.92
CA LYS A 231 -11.25 16.94 -20.30
C LYS A 231 -11.49 16.40 -21.71
N ALA A 232 -10.60 16.71 -22.65
CA ALA A 232 -10.68 16.20 -24.02
C ALA A 232 -10.30 14.71 -24.12
N LEU A 233 -9.31 14.28 -23.33
CA LEU A 233 -8.86 12.87 -23.31
C LEU A 233 -9.86 11.94 -22.62
N LEU A 234 -10.58 12.45 -21.63
CA LEU A 234 -11.51 11.68 -20.80
C LEU A 234 -12.97 12.05 -21.05
N GLN A 235 -13.29 12.61 -22.22
CA GLN A 235 -14.64 13.11 -22.52
C GLN A 235 -15.73 12.02 -22.37
N ASP A 236 -15.38 10.76 -22.63
CA ASP A 236 -16.30 9.62 -22.54
C ASP A 236 -16.23 8.87 -21.20
N TYR A 237 -15.46 9.38 -20.24
CA TYR A 237 -15.19 8.71 -18.97
C TYR A 237 -15.69 9.53 -17.79
N SER A 238 -16.52 8.89 -16.96
CA SER A 238 -17.03 9.50 -15.74
C SER A 238 -15.89 9.80 -14.77
N THR A 239 -15.78 11.05 -14.35
CA THR A 239 -14.91 11.48 -13.25
C THR A 239 -15.34 10.87 -11.92
N ILE A 240 -14.43 10.81 -10.93
CA ILE A 240 -14.77 10.37 -9.57
C ILE A 240 -15.91 11.22 -8.97
N GLU A 241 -15.98 12.49 -9.34
CA GLU A 241 -17.07 13.39 -8.93
C GLU A 241 -18.41 12.98 -9.57
N GLU A 242 -18.41 12.58 -10.85
CA GLU A 242 -19.60 12.04 -11.54
C GLU A 242 -20.03 10.66 -11.01
N PHE A 243 -19.11 9.84 -10.48
CA PHE A 243 -19.47 8.63 -9.74
C PHE A 243 -20.18 8.95 -8.42
N SER A 244 -19.86 10.07 -7.77
CA SER A 244 -20.48 10.49 -6.51
C SER A 244 -21.80 11.24 -6.69
N LYS A 245 -21.98 11.95 -7.81
CA LYS A 245 -23.17 12.72 -8.17
C LYS A 245 -23.35 12.66 -9.68
N CYS A 246 -23.91 11.57 -10.20
CA CYS A 246 -24.07 11.45 -11.65
C CYS A 246 -25.08 12.47 -12.17
N SER A 247 -24.61 13.34 -13.06
CA SER A 247 -25.38 14.39 -13.74
C SER A 247 -25.45 14.19 -15.27
N SER A 248 -24.98 13.03 -15.76
CA SER A 248 -24.92 12.69 -17.19
C SER A 248 -25.82 11.51 -17.57
N ASN A 249 -26.42 11.62 -18.75
CA ASN A 249 -27.31 10.62 -19.37
C ASN A 249 -26.56 9.32 -19.77
N ILE A 250 -25.22 9.37 -19.76
CA ILE A 250 -24.30 8.29 -20.17
C ILE A 250 -23.97 7.35 -19.00
N CYS A 251 -24.19 7.77 -17.75
CA CYS A 251 -24.20 6.86 -16.61
C CYS A 251 -25.38 5.91 -16.80
N MET A 252 -25.18 4.81 -17.52
CA MET A 252 -26.21 3.81 -17.68
C MET A 252 -26.68 3.36 -16.30
N LYS A 253 -27.97 3.60 -16.08
CA LYS A 253 -28.91 2.68 -15.42
C LYS A 253 -28.30 1.29 -15.25
N SER A 254 -27.69 1.02 -14.10
CA SER A 254 -27.61 -0.34 -13.59
C SER A 254 -29.02 -0.70 -13.11
N SER A 255 -29.89 -1.02 -14.07
CA SER A 255 -31.19 -1.62 -13.78
C SER A 255 -31.02 -3.14 -13.79
N LYS A 256 -31.21 -3.71 -12.59
CA LYS A 256 -31.22 -5.13 -12.19
C LYS A 256 -29.86 -5.77 -11.90
#